data_AF-A0A432GDL9-F1
#
_entry.id   AF-A0A432GDL9-F1
#
_cell.length_a   1.000
_cell.length_b   1.000
_cell.length_c   1.000
_cell.angle_alpha   90.00
_cell.angle_beta   90.00
_cell.angle_gamma   90.00
#
_symmetry.space_group_name_H-M   'P 1'
#
loop_
_entity.id
_entity.type
_entity.pdbx_description
1 polymer ?
#
loop_
_entity_poly.entity_id
_entity_poly.type
_entity_poly.pdbx_seq_one_letter_code
_entity_poly.pdbx_strand_id
1 'polypeptide(L)'
;MNRPPVVLDPSDIPAIAVDSMNRTHHEEVALVNALGELIKAAQQGDQDAEAMDAALDEWVAHTEAHFARENELMEKYGFPPYPVHAQEHATVLEEIHRLQSQWHRDRQTGPLTDFLFQRWPQWFMMHVNTMDTITAQFLSAHID
;
A
#
# COMPACT_ATOMS: atom_id res chain seq x y z
N MET A 1 -17.76 17.03 6.10
CA MET A 1 -18.46 15.73 6.15
C MET A 1 -17.43 14.68 5.76
N ASN A 2 -17.19 13.65 6.57
CA ASN A 2 -16.30 12.57 6.17
C ASN A 2 -16.91 11.90 4.93
N ARG A 3 -16.21 11.95 3.79
CA ARG A 3 -16.57 11.15 2.63
C ARG A 3 -16.33 9.67 3.00
N PRO A 4 -17.21 8.74 2.58
CA PRO A 4 -16.97 7.33 2.78
C PRO A 4 -15.67 6.92 2.07
N PRO A 5 -14.91 5.95 2.63
CA PRO A 5 -13.70 5.46 2.01
C PRO A 5 -13.98 4.92 0.60
N VAL A 6 -13.03 5.14 -0.30
CA VAL A 6 -13.19 4.82 -1.72
C VAL A 6 -12.72 3.40 -2.04
N VAL A 7 -11.74 2.91 -1.29
CA VAL A 7 -11.08 1.62 -1.46
C VAL A 7 -11.18 0.78 -0.19
N LEU A 8 -10.61 1.25 0.92
CA LEU A 8 -10.65 0.62 2.25
C LEU A 8 -10.92 1.67 3.32
N ASP A 9 -11.68 1.32 4.37
CA ASP A 9 -11.78 2.16 5.57
C ASP A 9 -10.53 1.98 6.43
N PRO A 10 -9.81 3.06 6.80
CA PRO A 10 -8.74 2.97 7.79
C PRO A 10 -9.15 2.27 9.09
N SER A 11 -10.43 2.35 9.50
CA SER A 11 -10.90 1.65 10.71
C SER A 11 -11.01 0.14 10.57
N ASP A 12 -11.03 -0.38 9.35
CA ASP A 12 -11.07 -1.83 9.08
C ASP A 12 -9.68 -2.47 9.15
N ILE A 13 -8.62 -1.65 9.17
CA ILE A 13 -7.24 -2.14 9.26
C ILE A 13 -6.97 -2.61 10.69
N PRO A 14 -6.57 -3.87 10.90
CA PRO A 14 -6.33 -4.38 12.23
C PRO A 14 -5.10 -3.71 12.84
N ALA A 15 -5.20 -3.32 14.11
CA ALA A 15 -4.06 -2.86 14.86
C ALA A 15 -3.13 -4.03 15.18
N ILE A 16 -1.83 -3.87 14.90
CA ILE A 16 -0.78 -4.83 15.20
C ILE A 16 0.14 -4.31 16.30
N ALA A 17 1.03 -5.18 16.81
CA ALA A 17 1.78 -4.94 18.04
C ALA A 17 2.78 -3.76 18.00
N VAL A 18 3.06 -3.19 16.82
CA VAL A 18 4.05 -2.12 16.62
C VAL A 18 3.35 -0.87 16.10
N ASP A 19 3.28 0.17 16.93
CA ASP A 19 2.55 1.41 16.63
C ASP A 19 3.05 2.15 15.39
N SER A 20 4.35 2.09 15.10
CA SER A 20 4.88 2.70 13.87
C SER A 20 4.38 2.02 12.62
N MET A 21 4.18 0.69 12.63
CA MET A 21 3.61 -0.02 11.48
C MET A 21 2.13 0.32 11.31
N ASN A 22 1.36 0.44 12.41
CA ASN A 22 -0.04 0.90 12.35
C ASN A 22 -0.16 2.27 11.66
N ARG A 23 0.71 3.23 12.01
CA ARG A 23 0.73 4.55 11.36
C ARG A 23 1.00 4.45 9.86
N THR A 24 2.06 3.72 9.48
CA THR A 24 2.39 3.50 8.06
C THR A 24 1.24 2.84 7.29
N HIS A 25 0.54 1.86 7.88
CA HIS A 25 -0.60 1.21 7.24
C HIS A 25 -1.77 2.18 7.02
N HIS A 26 -2.07 3.04 7.99
CA HIS A 26 -3.11 4.06 7.82
C HIS A 26 -2.72 5.12 6.79
N GLU A 27 -1.44 5.50 6.73
CA GLU A 27 -0.89 6.41 5.71
C GLU A 27 -1.04 5.81 4.30
N GLU A 28 -0.67 4.54 4.12
CA GLU A 28 -0.86 3.78 2.87
C GLU A 28 -2.33 3.79 2.42
N VAL A 29 -3.27 3.44 3.33
CA VAL A 29 -4.71 3.46 3.02
C VAL A 29 -5.20 4.86 2.65
N ALA A 30 -4.67 5.92 3.27
CA ALA A 30 -5.05 7.29 2.94
C ALA A 30 -4.62 7.67 1.52
N LEU A 31 -3.37 7.32 1.13
CA LEU A 31 -2.84 7.57 -0.21
C LEU A 31 -3.64 6.80 -1.27
N VAL A 32 -3.92 5.52 -1.02
CA VAL A 32 -4.69 4.68 -1.96
C VAL A 32 -6.13 5.19 -2.11
N ASN A 33 -6.77 5.65 -1.03
CA ASN A 33 -8.09 6.27 -1.12
C ASN A 33 -8.06 7.58 -1.92
N ALA A 34 -7.04 8.41 -1.75
CA ALA A 34 -6.88 9.65 -2.52
C ALA A 34 -6.71 9.37 -4.02
N LEU A 35 -5.87 8.40 -4.38
CA LEU A 35 -5.73 7.94 -5.77
C LEU A 35 -7.04 7.35 -6.30
N GLY A 36 -7.77 6.59 -5.48
CA GLY A 36 -9.07 6.05 -5.84
C GLY A 36 -10.11 7.12 -6.20
N GLU A 37 -10.13 8.25 -5.49
CA GLU A 37 -11.00 9.39 -5.82
C GLU A 37 -10.67 9.97 -7.19
N LEU A 38 -9.39 10.14 -7.50
CA LEU A 38 -8.93 10.63 -8.80
C LEU A 38 -9.31 9.67 -9.93
N ILE A 39 -9.19 8.36 -9.72
CA ILE A 39 -9.61 7.35 -10.70
C ILE A 39 -11.14 7.43 -10.93
N LYS A 40 -11.94 7.59 -9.88
CA LYS A 40 -13.40 7.73 -10.00
C LYS A 40 -13.79 9.02 -10.75
N ALA A 41 -13.08 10.12 -10.51
CA ALA A 41 -13.29 11.37 -11.25
C ALA A 41 -12.96 11.21 -12.74
N ALA A 42 -11.82 10.57 -13.05
CA ALA A 42 -11.42 10.27 -14.42
C ALA A 42 -12.45 9.40 -15.17
N GLN A 43 -13.04 8.42 -14.50
CA GLN A 43 -14.12 7.58 -15.08
C GLN A 43 -15.40 8.37 -15.40
N GLN A 44 -15.61 9.52 -14.75
CA GLN A 44 -16.72 10.43 -15.00
C GLN A 44 -16.39 11.51 -16.05
N GLY A 45 -15.18 11.46 -16.63
CA GLY A 45 -14.71 12.40 -17.63
C GLY A 45 -13.95 13.60 -17.07
N ASP A 46 -13.67 13.63 -15.76
CA ASP A 46 -12.91 14.68 -15.07
C ASP A 46 -11.50 14.17 -14.71
N GLN A 47 -10.72 13.85 -15.74
CA GLN A 47 -9.37 13.32 -15.56
C GLN A 47 -8.36 14.45 -15.37
N ASP A 48 -7.80 14.54 -14.17
CA ASP A 48 -6.64 15.39 -13.86
C ASP A 48 -5.36 14.54 -13.91
N ALA A 49 -4.62 14.65 -15.02
CA ALA A 49 -3.43 13.83 -15.23
C ALA A 49 -2.26 14.22 -14.33
N GLU A 50 -2.13 15.50 -13.95
CA GLU A 50 -1.06 15.98 -13.07
C GLU A 50 -1.30 15.53 -11.63
N ALA A 51 -2.56 15.62 -11.15
CA ALA A 51 -2.92 15.11 -9.84
C ALA A 51 -2.75 13.58 -9.75
N MET A 52 -3.08 12.85 -10.82
CA MET A 52 -2.84 11.40 -10.91
C MET A 52 -1.35 11.04 -10.88
N ASP A 53 -0.51 11.78 -11.60
CA ASP A 53 0.96 11.60 -11.57
C ASP A 53 1.48 11.81 -10.14
N ALA A 54 1.12 12.92 -9.49
CA ALA A 54 1.55 13.22 -8.13
C ALA A 54 1.09 12.17 -7.11
N ALA A 55 -0.18 11.74 -7.18
CA ALA A 55 -0.73 10.74 -6.24
C ALA A 55 -0.11 9.35 -6.43
N LEU A 56 0.18 8.94 -7.67
CA LEU A 56 0.87 7.67 -7.94
C LEU A 56 2.32 7.72 -7.45
N ASP A 57 3.04 8.81 -7.71
CA ASP A 57 4.42 8.98 -7.28
C ASP A 57 4.53 8.99 -5.75
N GLU A 58 3.60 9.66 -5.07
CA GLU A 58 3.54 9.69 -3.61
C GLU A 58 3.25 8.30 -3.02
N TRP A 59 2.28 7.58 -3.58
CA TRP A 59 1.96 6.22 -3.16
C TRP A 59 3.14 5.27 -3.36
N VAL A 60 3.76 5.27 -4.54
CA VAL A 60 4.93 4.43 -4.85
C VAL A 60 6.06 4.71 -3.85
N ALA A 61 6.43 5.98 -3.65
CA ALA A 61 7.50 6.35 -2.74
C ALA A 61 7.20 5.94 -1.28
N HIS A 62 5.94 6.05 -0.86
CA HIS A 62 5.50 5.59 0.46
C HIS A 62 5.64 4.08 0.60
N THR A 63 5.10 3.30 -0.33
CA THR A 63 5.15 1.83 -0.30
C THR A 63 6.59 1.30 -0.34
N GLU A 64 7.47 1.93 -1.13
CA GLU A 64 8.90 1.61 -1.15
C GLU A 64 9.55 1.83 0.23
N ALA A 65 9.31 2.99 0.84
CA ALA A 65 9.87 3.33 2.14
C ALA A 65 9.30 2.46 3.27
N HIS A 66 8.01 2.11 3.19
CA HIS A 66 7.34 1.17 4.09
C HIS A 66 8.05 -0.19 4.06
N PHE A 67 8.09 -0.84 2.89
CA PHE A 67 8.69 -2.17 2.77
C PHE A 67 10.19 -2.16 3.07
N ALA A 68 10.93 -1.12 2.67
CA ALA A 68 12.35 -1.01 2.99
C ALA A 68 12.59 -1.00 4.51
N ARG A 69 11.77 -0.25 5.26
CA ARG A 69 11.87 -0.18 6.72
C ARG A 69 11.54 -1.53 7.38
N GLU A 70 10.50 -2.21 6.95
CA GLU A 70 10.15 -3.51 7.51
C GLU A 70 11.19 -4.57 7.17
N ASN A 71 11.68 -4.59 5.93
CA ASN A 71 12.76 -5.49 5.51
C ASN A 71 14.04 -5.24 6.32
N GLU A 72 14.43 -3.98 6.55
CA GLU A 72 15.56 -3.63 7.40
C GLU A 72 15.39 -4.15 8.84
N LEU A 73 14.20 -3.98 9.43
CA LEU A 73 13.90 -4.45 10.78
C LEU A 73 13.90 -5.99 10.86
N MET A 74 13.28 -6.65 9.90
CA MET A 74 13.23 -8.11 9.81
C MET A 74 14.64 -8.71 9.68
N GLU A 75 15.47 -8.14 8.80
CA GLU A 75 16.85 -8.59 8.63
C GLU A 75 17.70 -8.31 9.88
N LYS A 76 17.63 -7.10 10.42
CA LYS A 76 18.38 -6.66 11.61
C LYS A 76 18.16 -7.56 12.82
N TYR A 77 16.91 -7.95 13.07
CA TYR A 77 16.55 -8.75 14.24
C TYR A 77 16.45 -10.26 13.93
N GLY A 78 16.76 -10.68 12.70
CA GLY A 78 16.82 -12.09 12.33
C GLY A 78 15.45 -12.77 12.31
N PHE A 79 14.43 -12.07 11.80
CA PHE A 79 13.08 -12.62 11.65
C PHE A 79 13.08 -13.85 10.72
N PRO A 80 12.73 -15.06 11.19
CA PRO A 80 12.98 -16.28 10.42
C PRO A 80 12.30 -16.37 9.04
N PRO A 81 11.04 -15.92 8.83
CA PRO A 81 10.41 -15.99 7.52
C PRO A 81 10.67 -14.74 6.64
N TYR A 82 11.69 -13.92 6.96
CA TYR A 82 12.08 -12.75 6.19
C TYR A 82 12.17 -12.99 4.66
N PRO A 83 12.82 -14.07 4.15
CA PRO A 83 12.95 -14.24 2.70
C PRO A 83 11.61 -14.35 1.96
N VAL A 84 10.60 -14.93 2.59
CA VAL A 84 9.25 -15.07 2.00
C VAL A 84 8.50 -13.74 2.09
N HIS A 85 8.59 -13.04 3.23
CA HIS A 85 7.97 -11.72 3.40
C HIS A 85 8.53 -10.69 2.42
N ALA A 86 9.85 -10.59 2.31
CA ALA A 86 10.50 -9.69 1.37
C ALA A 86 10.16 -9.99 -0.10
N GLN A 87 9.93 -11.27 -0.45
CA GLN A 87 9.49 -11.64 -1.80
C GLN A 87 8.05 -11.18 -2.09
N GLU A 88 7.13 -11.26 -1.11
CA GLU A 88 5.77 -10.73 -1.26
C GLU A 88 5.80 -9.20 -1.46
N HIS A 89 6.62 -8.48 -0.69
CA HIS A 89 6.87 -7.05 -0.89
C HIS A 89 7.40 -6.74 -2.29
N ALA A 90 8.42 -7.47 -2.76
CA ALA A 90 8.99 -7.25 -4.08
C ALA A 90 7.97 -7.49 -5.21
N THR A 91 7.12 -8.52 -5.04
CA THR A 91 6.12 -8.90 -6.06
C THR A 91 5.03 -7.84 -6.22
N VAL A 92 4.48 -7.32 -5.11
CA VAL A 92 3.46 -6.28 -5.20
C VAL A 92 4.05 -4.96 -5.68
N LEU A 93 5.28 -4.63 -5.28
CA LEU A 93 5.95 -3.40 -5.69
C LEU A 93 6.25 -3.40 -7.20
N GLU A 94 6.69 -4.53 -7.76
CA GLU A 94 6.89 -4.69 -9.21
C GLU A 94 5.58 -4.42 -9.98
N GLU A 95 4.45 -4.93 -9.48
CA GLU A 95 3.14 -4.68 -10.10
C GLU A 95 2.73 -3.20 -10.01
N ILE A 96 2.98 -2.54 -8.87
CA ILE A 96 2.73 -1.10 -8.69
C ILE A 96 3.57 -0.29 -9.69
N HIS A 97 4.88 -0.55 -9.80
CA HIS A 97 5.76 0.13 -10.76
C HIS A 97 5.33 -0.09 -12.21
N ARG A 98 4.89 -1.31 -12.54
CA ARG A 98 4.37 -1.64 -13.87
C ARG A 98 3.13 -0.81 -14.20
N LEU A 99 2.22 -0.67 -13.24
CA LEU A 99 0.98 0.11 -13.39
C LEU A 99 1.25 1.62 -13.48
N GLN A 100 2.15 2.16 -12.65
CA GLN A 100 2.60 3.55 -12.74
C GLN A 100 3.21 3.83 -14.12
N SER A 101 4.11 2.97 -14.58
CA SER A 101 4.72 3.08 -15.90
C SER A 101 3.68 3.00 -17.03
N GLN A 102 2.66 2.16 -16.89
CA GLN A 102 1.57 2.05 -17.85
C GLN A 102 0.70 3.32 -17.87
N TRP A 103 0.39 3.88 -16.70
CA TRP A 103 -0.31 5.14 -16.59
C TRP A 103 0.43 6.29 -17.28
N HIS A 104 1.72 6.48 -17.00
CA HIS A 104 2.48 7.59 -17.61
C HIS A 104 2.56 7.50 -19.15
N ARG A 105 2.54 6.29 -19.71
CA ARG A 105 2.53 6.08 -21.17
C ARG A 105 1.15 6.29 -21.79
N ASP A 106 0.14 5.64 -21.21
CA ASP A 106 -1.14 5.45 -21.90
C ASP A 106 -2.21 6.44 -21.43
N ARG A 107 -2.03 7.04 -20.24
CA ARG A 107 -2.99 7.94 -19.57
C ARG A 107 -4.39 7.31 -19.41
N GLN A 108 -4.43 5.99 -19.29
CA GLN A 108 -5.63 5.19 -19.12
C GLN A 108 -5.71 4.63 -17.71
N THR A 109 -6.81 4.89 -17.02
CA THR A 109 -7.04 4.44 -15.64
C THR A 109 -7.51 2.98 -15.54
N GLY A 110 -7.86 2.32 -16.64
CA GLY A 110 -8.41 0.97 -16.65
C GLY A 110 -7.57 -0.08 -15.89
N PRO A 111 -6.27 -0.24 -16.21
CA PRO A 111 -5.38 -1.17 -15.50
C PRO A 111 -5.23 -0.85 -14.01
N LEU A 112 -5.12 0.44 -13.66
CA LEU A 112 -5.05 0.90 -12.26
C LEU A 112 -6.35 0.62 -11.51
N THR A 113 -7.50 0.78 -12.17
CA THR A 113 -8.83 0.57 -11.59
C THR A 113 -8.96 -0.86 -11.08
N ASP A 114 -8.65 -1.86 -11.90
CA ASP A 114 -8.74 -3.27 -11.50
C ASP A 114 -7.86 -3.57 -10.27
N PHE A 115 -6.59 -3.13 -10.33
CA PHE A 115 -5.65 -3.37 -9.25
C PHE A 115 -6.13 -2.72 -7.95
N LEU A 116 -6.38 -1.42 -8.00
CA LEU A 116 -6.63 -0.59 -6.81
C LEU A 116 -7.97 -0.91 -6.14
N PHE A 117 -9.01 -1.25 -6.90
CA PHE A 117 -10.34 -1.53 -6.34
C PHE A 117 -10.63 -3.01 -6.06
N GLN A 118 -9.83 -3.95 -6.60
CA GLN A 118 -10.09 -5.38 -6.41
C GLN A 118 -8.91 -6.13 -5.81
N ARG A 119 -7.72 -6.01 -6.40
CA ARG A 119 -6.57 -6.84 -6.02
C ARG A 119 -5.83 -6.31 -4.81
N TRP A 120 -5.48 -5.02 -4.81
CA TRP A 120 -4.76 -4.38 -3.72
C TRP A 120 -5.50 -4.46 -2.38
N PRO A 121 -6.83 -4.21 -2.28
CA PRO A 121 -7.53 -4.28 -1.00
C PRO A 121 -7.50 -5.67 -0.38
N GLN A 122 -7.67 -6.70 -1.21
CA GLN A 122 -7.61 -8.10 -0.79
C GLN A 122 -6.20 -8.49 -0.34
N TRP A 123 -5.20 -8.11 -1.13
CA TRP A 123 -3.80 -8.37 -0.81
C TRP A 123 -3.39 -7.66 0.48
N PHE A 124 -3.64 -6.36 0.59
CA PHE A 124 -3.24 -5.54 1.73
C PHE A 124 -3.87 -6.06 3.03
N MET A 125 -5.17 -6.31 3.02
CA MET A 125 -5.86 -6.87 4.19
C MET A 125 -5.30 -8.24 4.57
N MET A 126 -5.06 -9.13 3.60
CA MET A 126 -4.46 -10.43 3.87
C MET A 126 -3.04 -10.29 4.44
N HIS A 127 -2.23 -9.43 3.86
CA HIS A 127 -0.84 -9.21 4.23
C HIS A 127 -0.72 -8.70 5.68
N VAL A 128 -1.49 -7.66 6.02
CA VAL A 128 -1.52 -7.10 7.37
C VAL A 128 -2.02 -8.12 8.39
N ASN A 129 -3.11 -8.84 8.09
CA ASN A 129 -3.70 -9.83 9.01
C ASN A 129 -2.84 -11.08 9.22
N THR A 130 -1.82 -11.32 8.39
CA THR A 130 -1.03 -12.55 8.43
C THR A 130 0.45 -12.27 8.63
N MET A 131 1.12 -11.73 7.61
CA MET A 131 2.57 -11.55 7.61
C MET A 131 2.98 -10.43 8.57
N ASP A 132 2.37 -9.25 8.43
CA ASP A 132 2.75 -8.09 9.27
C ASP A 132 2.35 -8.29 10.72
N THR A 133 1.24 -8.97 10.99
CA THR A 133 0.84 -9.31 12.35
C THR A 133 1.91 -10.17 13.05
N ILE A 134 2.45 -11.18 12.36
CA ILE A 134 3.52 -12.04 12.92
C ILE A 134 4.84 -11.27 13.01
N THR A 135 5.17 -10.47 12.00
CA THR A 135 6.35 -9.60 12.01
C THR A 135 6.32 -8.60 13.16
N ALA A 136 5.21 -7.88 13.35
CA ALA A 136 5.03 -6.95 14.45
C ALA A 136 5.09 -7.65 15.82
N GLN A 137 4.48 -8.84 15.96
CA GLN A 137 4.55 -9.60 17.19
C GLN A 137 5.98 -10.05 17.54
N PHE A 138 6.80 -10.36 16.53
CA PHE A 138 8.21 -10.66 16.72
C PHE A 138 9.02 -9.39 17.07
N LEU A 139 8.80 -8.31 16.33
CA LEU A 139 9.51 -7.06 16.49
C LEU A 139 9.22 -6.39 17.83
N SER A 140 7.99 -6.49 18.37
CA SER A 140 7.63 -5.89 19.67
C SER A 140 8.47 -6.40 20.85
N ALA A 141 9.19 -7.51 20.70
CA ALA A 141 10.16 -8.00 21.69
C ALA A 141 11.58 -7.43 21.50
N HIS A 142 11.82 -6.68 20.43
CA HIS A 142 13.15 -6.23 19.97
C HIS A 142 13.25 -4.71 19.74
N ILE A 143 12.11 -4.04 19.54
CA ILE A 143 12.05 -2.58 19.35
C ILE A 143 11.22 -1.96 20.49
N ASP A 144 11.74 -0.86 21.01
CA ASP A 144 11.12 -0.07 22.10
C ASP A 144 9.88 0.69 21.62
#